data_AF-A0A1J4UWX0-F1
#
_entry.id   AF-A0A1J4UWX0-F1
#
_cell.length_a   1.000
_cell.length_b   1.000
_cell.length_c   1.000
_cell.angle_alpha   90.00
_cell.angle_beta   90.00
_cell.angle_gamma   90.00
#
_symmetry.space_group_name_H-M   'P 1'
#
loop_
_entity.id
_entity.type
_entity.pdbx_description
1 polymer ?
#
loop_
_entity_poly.entity_id
_entity_poly.type
_entity_poly.pdbx_seq_one_letter_code
_entity_poly.pdbx_strand_id
1 'polypeptide(L)'
;MEYQNETKICQNCKKDFTIESEDFNFYEKIKVPPPTFCPECRNKRRMSWRNERTLYKRICDATQKNIITMFSPNEKLIVYDRDYWWKENFDALEYGQEIDFNKTFFIQFDELFRKVPLPSLLNENVVNSSFCNCVHNAKNCYLSVASMEVENVLYSTRVIGGKDSMDLFGGFNQEMCYENVVCDKSNHLFFSERSMECFDSMFLSDCKNLGNCLGCVNLRNVNY
;
A
#
# COMPACT_ATOMS: atom_id res chain seq x y z
N MET A 1 -9.79 -37.20 -6.87
CA MET A 1 -8.91 -38.05 -7.71
C MET A 1 -7.48 -37.74 -7.33
N GLU A 2 -6.51 -38.63 -7.51
CA GLU A 2 -5.10 -38.23 -7.37
C GLU A 2 -4.71 -37.38 -8.57
N TYR A 3 -4.47 -36.10 -8.35
CA TYR A 3 -3.95 -35.19 -9.36
C TYR A 3 -2.45 -35.46 -9.56
N GLN A 4 -1.94 -35.17 -10.76
CA GLN A 4 -0.52 -35.21 -11.07
C GLN A 4 -0.02 -33.80 -11.43
N ASN A 5 1.29 -33.58 -11.32
CA ASN A 5 1.90 -32.32 -11.70
C ASN A 5 1.67 -32.03 -13.19
N GLU A 6 1.17 -30.84 -13.51
CA GLU A 6 0.85 -30.44 -14.90
C GLU A 6 1.70 -29.23 -15.30
N THR A 7 2.44 -29.35 -16.40
CA THR A 7 3.18 -28.22 -16.99
C THR A 7 2.29 -27.48 -17.98
N LYS A 8 2.11 -26.17 -17.78
CA LYS A 8 1.31 -25.30 -18.65
C LYS A 8 2.10 -24.15 -19.24
N ILE A 9 1.77 -23.78 -20.47
CA ILE A 9 2.24 -22.55 -21.11
C ILE A 9 1.44 -21.36 -20.56
N CYS A 10 2.12 -20.40 -19.93
CA CYS A 10 1.52 -19.18 -19.40
C CYS A 10 0.91 -18.32 -20.50
N GLN A 11 -0.38 -17.96 -20.36
CA GLN A 11 -1.09 -17.16 -21.36
C GLN A 11 -0.45 -15.80 -21.65
N ASN A 12 0.21 -15.18 -20.65
CA ASN A 12 0.88 -13.87 -20.81
C ASN A 12 2.24 -14.00 -21.48
N CYS A 13 3.19 -14.65 -20.81
CA CYS A 13 4.61 -14.63 -21.18
C CYS A 13 5.03 -15.82 -22.05
N LYS A 14 4.12 -16.74 -22.37
CA LYS A 14 4.33 -17.95 -23.18
C LYS A 14 5.43 -18.89 -22.66
N LYS A 15 5.82 -18.74 -21.38
CA LYS A 15 6.74 -19.64 -20.67
C LYS A 15 5.99 -20.76 -19.97
N ASP A 16 6.63 -21.90 -19.82
CA ASP A 16 6.14 -23.01 -19.03
C ASP A 16 6.13 -22.69 -17.53
N PHE A 17 5.17 -23.26 -16.81
CA PHE A 17 5.13 -23.31 -15.36
C PHE A 17 4.40 -24.57 -14.89
N THR A 18 4.87 -25.15 -13.79
CA THR A 18 4.24 -26.30 -13.15
C THR A 18 3.07 -25.86 -12.28
N ILE A 19 2.03 -26.69 -12.26
CA ILE A 19 0.99 -26.72 -11.23
C ILE A 19 1.20 -28.03 -10.48
N GLU A 20 1.52 -27.96 -9.20
CA GLU A 20 1.78 -29.13 -8.36
C GLU A 20 0.47 -29.90 -8.08
N SER A 21 0.57 -31.19 -7.77
CA SER A 21 -0.59 -32.06 -7.51
C SER A 21 -1.49 -31.54 -6.36
N GLU A 22 -0.86 -30.95 -5.35
CA GLU A 22 -1.48 -30.34 -4.17
C GLU A 22 -2.23 -29.05 -4.52
N ASP A 23 -1.73 -28.31 -5.50
CA ASP A 23 -2.30 -27.07 -6.02
C ASP A 23 -3.69 -27.37 -6.63
N PHE A 24 -3.86 -28.49 -7.35
CA PHE A 24 -5.17 -28.91 -7.88
C PHE A 24 -6.20 -29.19 -6.80
N ASN A 25 -5.81 -29.92 -5.74
CA ASN A 25 -6.68 -30.16 -4.58
C ASN A 25 -7.11 -28.82 -3.93
N PHE A 26 -6.22 -27.83 -3.89
CA PHE A 26 -6.56 -26.49 -3.43
C PHE A 26 -7.58 -25.78 -4.34
N TYR A 27 -7.37 -25.78 -5.67
CA TYR A 27 -8.30 -25.12 -6.61
C TYR A 27 -9.68 -25.81 -6.65
N GLU A 28 -9.75 -27.14 -6.62
CA GLU A 28 -11.00 -27.90 -6.51
C GLU A 28 -11.76 -27.54 -5.24
N LYS A 29 -11.07 -27.52 -4.09
CA LYS A 29 -11.64 -27.18 -2.77
C LYS A 29 -12.28 -25.78 -2.75
N ILE A 30 -11.65 -24.79 -3.39
CA ILE A 30 -12.22 -23.43 -3.48
C ILE A 30 -13.14 -23.23 -4.70
N LYS A 31 -13.40 -24.29 -5.48
CA LYS A 31 -14.28 -24.32 -6.66
C LYS A 31 -13.89 -23.30 -7.75
N VAL A 32 -12.59 -23.10 -7.97
CA VAL A 32 -12.07 -22.25 -9.07
C VAL A 32 -11.23 -23.08 -10.04
N PRO A 33 -11.10 -22.67 -11.31
CA PRO A 33 -10.21 -23.35 -12.24
C PRO A 33 -8.72 -23.14 -11.86
N PRO A 34 -7.84 -24.10 -12.18
CA PRO A 34 -6.40 -23.95 -12.02
C PRO A 34 -5.85 -22.79 -12.88
N PRO A 35 -4.74 -22.16 -12.46
CA PRO A 35 -4.22 -20.95 -13.08
C PRO A 35 -3.80 -21.15 -14.54
N THR A 36 -4.11 -20.16 -15.38
CA THR A 36 -3.60 -20.07 -16.77
C THR A 36 -2.40 -19.11 -16.91
N PHE A 37 -1.99 -18.50 -15.78
CA PHE A 37 -0.87 -17.57 -15.67
C PHE A 37 0.13 -18.10 -14.64
N CYS A 38 1.42 -18.08 -14.97
CA CYS A 38 2.48 -18.47 -14.05
C CYS A 38 2.46 -17.61 -12.76
N PRO A 39 3.03 -18.11 -11.64
CA PRO A 39 3.04 -17.39 -10.36
C PRO A 39 3.53 -15.94 -10.46
N GLU A 40 4.56 -15.70 -11.29
CA GLU A 40 5.12 -14.37 -11.55
C GLU A 40 4.11 -13.43 -12.23
N CYS A 41 3.42 -13.88 -13.27
CA CYS A 41 2.40 -13.07 -13.96
C CYS A 41 1.16 -12.85 -13.07
N ARG A 42 0.82 -13.80 -12.19
CA ARG A 42 -0.18 -13.60 -11.14
C ARG A 42 0.26 -12.53 -10.12
N ASN A 43 1.52 -12.54 -9.70
CA ASN A 43 2.09 -11.47 -8.85
C ASN A 43 2.05 -10.10 -9.53
N LYS A 44 2.45 -10.00 -10.80
CA LYS A 44 2.41 -8.74 -11.56
C LYS A 44 0.99 -8.14 -11.59
N ARG A 45 -0.04 -8.98 -11.79
CA ARG A 45 -1.46 -8.56 -11.74
C ARG A 45 -1.94 -8.16 -10.35
N ARG A 46 -1.52 -8.87 -9.30
CA ARG A 46 -1.79 -8.48 -7.91
C ARG A 46 -1.20 -7.11 -7.58
N MET A 47 0.02 -6.85 -8.05
CA MET A 47 0.75 -5.60 -7.78
C MET A 47 0.36 -4.44 -8.70
N SER A 48 -0.24 -4.67 -9.87
CA SER A 48 -0.66 -3.59 -10.77
C SER A 48 -1.91 -2.84 -10.30
N TRP A 49 -2.73 -3.45 -9.43
CA TRP A 49 -3.96 -2.84 -8.94
C TRP A 49 -3.74 -1.86 -7.79
N ARG A 50 -2.85 -2.19 -6.85
CA ARG A 50 -2.57 -1.32 -5.70
C ARG A 50 -1.52 -0.28 -6.10
N ASN A 51 -1.98 0.85 -6.63
CA ASN A 51 -1.11 1.93 -7.07
C ASN A 51 -0.58 2.77 -5.89
N GLU A 52 0.23 2.17 -5.02
CA GLU A 52 0.87 2.79 -3.85
C GLU A 52 1.92 3.87 -4.23
N ARG A 53 2.03 4.29 -5.50
CA ARG A 53 3.26 4.90 -6.05
C ARG A 53 3.10 5.89 -7.22
N THR A 54 2.16 5.67 -8.14
CA THR A 54 2.19 6.32 -9.47
C THR A 54 1.09 7.34 -9.60
N LEU A 55 1.46 8.59 -9.91
CA LEU A 55 0.53 9.70 -10.03
C LEU A 55 0.63 10.33 -11.43
N TYR A 56 -0.48 10.83 -11.97
CA TYR A 56 -0.64 11.31 -13.34
C TYR A 56 -1.36 12.66 -13.34
N LYS A 57 -1.07 13.53 -14.30
CA LYS A 57 -1.89 14.73 -14.51
C LYS A 57 -3.07 14.42 -15.40
N ARG A 58 -4.24 14.90 -15.02
CA ARG A 58 -5.47 14.85 -15.82
C ARG A 58 -6.16 16.21 -15.77
N ILE A 59 -7.09 16.42 -16.69
CA ILE A 59 -8.15 17.41 -16.49
C ILE A 59 -9.18 16.71 -15.59
N CYS A 60 -9.69 17.42 -14.58
CA CYS A 60 -10.86 17.00 -13.82
C CYS A 60 -12.01 16.88 -14.81
N ASP A 61 -12.47 15.67 -15.06
CA ASP A 61 -13.50 15.41 -16.06
C ASP A 61 -14.83 16.15 -15.78
N ALA A 62 -15.02 16.64 -14.54
CA ALA A 62 -16.11 17.54 -14.16
C ALA A 62 -15.75 19.04 -14.03
N THR A 63 -14.78 19.46 -13.20
CA THR A 63 -14.47 20.92 -13.03
C THR A 63 -13.70 21.55 -14.18
N GLN A 64 -13.13 20.74 -15.08
CA GLN A 64 -12.15 21.17 -16.07
C GLN A 64 -10.87 21.81 -15.49
N LYS A 65 -10.68 21.79 -14.16
CA LYS A 65 -9.42 22.17 -13.51
C LYS A 65 -8.37 21.08 -13.74
N ASN A 66 -7.11 21.46 -13.71
CA ASN A 66 -6.00 20.51 -13.76
C ASN A 66 -5.82 19.81 -12.40
N ILE A 67 -5.61 18.50 -12.44
CA ILE A 67 -5.53 17.62 -11.26
C ILE A 67 -4.31 16.73 -11.38
N ILE A 68 -3.85 16.20 -10.25
CA ILE A 68 -2.95 15.04 -10.23
C ILE A 68 -3.80 13.81 -9.85
N THR A 69 -3.43 12.56 -10.14
CA THR A 69 -4.26 11.38 -9.80
C THR A 69 -3.50 10.06 -9.77
N MET A 70 -3.95 9.03 -9.04
CA MET A 70 -3.40 7.67 -9.19
C MET A 70 -3.84 6.92 -10.47
N PHE A 71 -4.53 7.56 -11.42
CA PHE A 71 -5.07 6.92 -12.63
C PHE A 71 -4.56 7.51 -13.96
N SER A 72 -4.18 6.62 -14.89
CA SER A 72 -3.60 6.97 -16.19
C SER A 72 -4.59 7.73 -17.11
N PRO A 73 -4.11 8.67 -17.97
CA PRO A 73 -4.94 9.32 -18.98
C PRO A 73 -5.20 8.45 -20.23
N ASN A 74 -4.35 7.45 -20.50
CA ASN A 74 -4.57 6.48 -21.59
C ASN A 74 -5.67 5.47 -21.22
N GLU A 75 -5.89 5.28 -19.92
CA GLU A 75 -7.01 4.51 -19.43
C GLU A 75 -8.29 5.34 -19.55
N LYS A 76 -9.28 4.76 -20.23
CA LYS A 76 -10.65 5.31 -20.37
C LYS A 76 -11.41 5.15 -19.06
N LEU A 77 -10.91 5.83 -18.04
CA LEU A 77 -11.50 6.06 -16.74
C LEU A 77 -11.92 7.52 -16.70
N ILE A 78 -12.91 7.85 -15.86
CA ILE A 78 -13.27 9.24 -15.55
C ILE A 78 -12.60 9.59 -14.22
N VAL A 79 -11.99 10.77 -14.08
CA VAL A 79 -11.23 11.14 -12.87
C VAL A 79 -11.51 12.59 -12.49
N TYR A 80 -11.86 12.80 -11.23
CA TYR A 80 -12.15 14.12 -10.68
C TYR A 80 -11.06 14.58 -9.70
N ASP A 81 -10.81 15.90 -9.64
CA ASP A 81 -9.88 16.56 -8.71
C ASP A 81 -10.07 16.09 -7.27
N ARG A 82 -9.01 16.03 -6.44
CA ARG A 82 -9.17 15.72 -5.01
C ARG A 82 -10.25 16.64 -4.43
N ASP A 83 -10.11 17.95 -4.58
CA ASP A 83 -11.02 18.90 -3.96
C ASP A 83 -12.39 18.95 -4.63
N TYR A 84 -12.65 18.26 -5.74
CA TYR A 84 -13.98 18.16 -6.34
C TYR A 84 -14.64 16.79 -6.11
N TRP A 85 -13.86 15.72 -6.28
CA TRP A 85 -14.21 14.36 -5.91
C TRP A 85 -14.68 14.27 -4.46
N TRP A 86 -14.07 15.04 -3.55
CA TRP A 86 -14.49 15.16 -2.16
C TRP A 86 -15.45 16.35 -1.90
N LYS A 87 -16.22 16.81 -2.90
CA LYS A 87 -17.35 17.76 -2.77
C LYS A 87 -18.65 17.13 -3.33
N GLU A 88 -19.83 17.68 -3.00
CA GLU A 88 -21.17 17.08 -3.29
C GLU A 88 -21.55 16.96 -4.79
N ASN A 89 -20.60 17.05 -5.71
CA ASN A 89 -20.88 17.22 -7.12
C ASN A 89 -20.80 15.88 -7.91
N PHE A 90 -21.13 14.76 -7.26
CA PHE A 90 -20.99 13.40 -7.80
C PHE A 90 -21.93 12.38 -7.11
N ASP A 91 -22.87 11.77 -7.86
CA ASP A 91 -23.71 10.63 -7.41
C ASP A 91 -23.35 9.35 -8.19
N ALA A 92 -23.11 8.24 -7.49
CA ALA A 92 -22.78 6.95 -8.09
C ALA A 92 -24.01 6.17 -8.62
N LEU A 93 -25.24 6.46 -8.21
CA LEU A 93 -26.44 5.70 -8.62
C LEU A 93 -26.96 6.07 -10.02
N GLU A 94 -26.70 7.29 -10.49
CA GLU A 94 -26.89 7.69 -11.90
C GLU A 94 -26.11 6.79 -12.87
N TYR A 95 -25.05 6.16 -12.38
CA TYR A 95 -24.22 5.24 -13.14
C TYR A 95 -24.80 3.82 -13.22
N GLY A 96 -25.87 3.54 -12.45
CA GLY A 96 -26.56 2.25 -12.38
C GLY A 96 -27.03 1.68 -13.72
N GLN A 97 -27.12 0.35 -13.77
CA GLN A 97 -27.42 -0.44 -14.96
C GLN A 97 -28.23 -1.68 -14.55
N GLU A 98 -29.23 -2.02 -15.35
CA GLU A 98 -29.94 -3.31 -15.24
C GLU A 98 -29.00 -4.47 -15.63
N ILE A 99 -29.14 -5.61 -14.95
CA ILE A 99 -28.28 -6.78 -15.19
C ILE A 99 -28.73 -7.51 -16.46
N ASP A 100 -27.84 -7.60 -17.44
CA ASP A 100 -28.05 -8.41 -18.64
C ASP A 100 -27.51 -9.83 -18.43
N PHE A 101 -28.41 -10.79 -18.23
CA PHE A 101 -28.05 -12.20 -18.03
C PHE A 101 -27.44 -12.86 -19.28
N ASN A 102 -27.42 -12.20 -20.45
CA ASN A 102 -26.76 -12.68 -21.66
C ASN A 102 -25.25 -12.33 -21.71
N LYS A 103 -24.80 -11.36 -20.91
CA LYS A 103 -23.38 -10.97 -20.81
C LYS A 103 -22.70 -11.63 -19.62
N THR A 104 -21.40 -11.94 -19.73
CA THR A 104 -20.62 -12.39 -18.57
C THR A 104 -20.38 -11.25 -17.58
N PHE A 105 -20.31 -11.58 -16.29
CA PHE A 105 -20.17 -10.62 -15.20
C PHE A 105 -19.00 -9.64 -15.39
N PHE A 106 -17.81 -10.13 -15.72
CA PHE A 106 -16.61 -9.28 -15.82
C PHE A 106 -16.66 -8.26 -16.96
N ILE A 107 -17.46 -8.50 -18.01
CA ILE A 107 -17.67 -7.53 -19.10
C ILE A 107 -18.55 -6.40 -18.59
N GLN A 108 -19.70 -6.73 -17.99
CA GLN A 108 -20.61 -5.75 -17.38
C GLN A 108 -19.91 -4.94 -16.28
N PHE A 109 -19.02 -5.58 -15.53
CA PHE A 109 -18.21 -4.91 -14.51
C PHE A 109 -17.17 -3.92 -15.08
N ASP A 110 -16.45 -4.25 -16.16
CA ASP A 110 -15.51 -3.31 -16.81
C ASP A 110 -16.27 -2.15 -17.48
N GLU A 111 -17.42 -2.42 -18.12
CA GLU A 111 -18.32 -1.40 -18.65
C GLU A 111 -18.74 -0.40 -17.56
N LEU A 112 -19.20 -0.90 -16.41
CA LEU A 112 -19.59 -0.09 -15.27
C LEU A 112 -18.40 0.67 -14.66
N PHE A 113 -17.26 0.00 -14.43
CA PHE A 113 -16.05 0.59 -13.84
C PHE A 113 -15.47 1.76 -14.65
N ARG A 114 -15.59 1.72 -15.99
CA ARG A 114 -15.16 2.83 -16.87
C ARG A 114 -16.15 3.97 -16.92
N LYS A 115 -17.45 3.67 -16.75
CA LYS A 115 -18.52 4.68 -16.71
C LYS A 115 -18.43 5.50 -15.42
N VAL A 116 -18.04 4.88 -14.31
CA VAL A 116 -17.97 5.52 -12.98
C VAL A 116 -16.66 6.33 -12.81
N PRO A 117 -16.73 7.60 -12.34
CA PRO A 117 -15.58 8.42 -11.97
C PRO A 117 -14.73 7.87 -10.81
N LEU A 118 -13.48 8.32 -10.73
CA LEU A 118 -12.48 7.93 -9.73
C LEU A 118 -11.82 9.14 -9.06
N PRO A 119 -11.28 9.00 -7.83
CA PRO A 119 -10.56 10.07 -7.16
C PRO A 119 -9.33 10.46 -7.96
N SER A 120 -8.94 11.72 -7.82
CA SER A 120 -7.64 12.17 -8.23
C SER A 120 -6.61 11.41 -7.38
N LEU A 121 -6.30 11.94 -6.23
CA LEU A 121 -5.13 11.58 -5.47
C LEU A 121 -5.52 10.90 -4.15
N LEU A 122 -4.78 9.87 -3.78
CA LEU A 122 -3.81 10.08 -2.70
C LEU A 122 -2.64 10.86 -3.41
N ASN A 123 -1.95 11.90 -2.84
CA ASN A 123 -1.26 13.08 -3.51
C ASN A 123 0.32 13.42 -3.36
N GLU A 124 0.86 14.68 -3.37
CA GLU A 124 2.25 15.05 -2.85
C GLU A 124 2.51 16.52 -2.34
N ASN A 125 3.23 16.70 -1.18
CA ASN A 125 3.75 17.93 -0.52
C ASN A 125 2.76 18.95 0.10
N VAL A 126 2.58 18.92 1.42
CA VAL A 126 1.58 19.79 2.08
C VAL A 126 1.82 19.87 3.57
N VAL A 127 1.30 20.95 4.12
CA VAL A 127 1.36 21.30 5.52
C VAL A 127 -0.09 21.42 5.95
N ASN A 128 -0.55 20.49 6.81
CA ASN A 128 -1.91 19.95 6.81
C ASN A 128 -2.18 19.18 5.49
N SER A 129 -1.90 17.87 5.49
CA SER A 129 -1.58 17.09 4.28
C SER A 129 -2.70 16.81 3.24
N SER A 130 -3.36 17.83 2.66
CA SER A 130 -4.38 17.61 1.62
C SER A 130 -3.81 16.99 0.36
N PHE A 131 -2.65 17.50 -0.08
CA PHE A 131 -1.84 16.92 -1.10
C PHE A 131 -0.79 15.89 -0.58
N CYS A 132 -1.05 14.76 0.12
CA CYS A 132 -0.04 13.64 0.04
C CYS A 132 -0.54 12.18 -0.32
N ASN A 133 0.28 11.32 -1.00
CA ASN A 133 -0.05 9.99 -1.65
C ASN A 133 0.89 8.91 -1.20
N CYS A 134 0.50 8.05 -0.26
CA CYS A 134 1.57 7.23 0.27
C CYS A 134 2.72 8.24 0.70
N VAL A 135 2.26 9.23 1.46
CA VAL A 135 2.64 10.66 1.66
C VAL A 135 4.15 11.02 1.74
N HIS A 136 4.57 12.26 1.44
CA HIS A 136 6.00 12.65 1.42
C HIS A 136 6.23 14.13 1.77
N ASN A 137 7.37 14.45 2.42
CA ASN A 137 7.73 15.78 2.96
C ASN A 137 6.54 16.46 3.63
N ALA A 138 6.09 15.79 4.68
CA ALA A 138 4.76 15.97 5.20
C ALA A 138 4.89 16.53 6.61
N LYS A 139 4.69 17.85 6.76
CA LYS A 139 4.83 18.57 8.02
C LYS A 139 3.47 18.88 8.65
N ASN A 140 3.19 18.40 9.87
CA ASN A 140 1.83 18.34 10.44
C ASN A 140 0.92 17.47 9.57
N CYS A 141 1.33 16.22 9.37
CA CYS A 141 0.82 15.37 8.30
C CYS A 141 0.64 13.91 8.70
N TYR A 142 0.13 13.11 7.77
CA TYR A 142 -0.63 11.92 8.13
C TYR A 142 -0.74 10.92 6.96
N LEU A 143 -0.96 9.65 7.28
CA LEU A 143 -1.26 8.54 6.35
C LEU A 143 -0.17 8.22 5.34
N SER A 144 1.08 8.28 5.82
CA SER A 144 2.26 8.12 4.99
C SER A 144 2.65 6.65 4.79
N VAL A 145 1.96 5.99 3.85
CA VAL A 145 2.30 4.67 3.30
C VAL A 145 3.51 4.81 2.36
N ALA A 146 4.57 3.99 2.42
CA ALA A 146 5.74 4.14 1.53
C ALA A 146 6.37 5.54 1.51
N SER A 147 6.67 6.08 2.70
CA SER A 147 6.79 7.52 2.93
C SER A 147 8.04 7.96 3.66
N MET A 148 8.35 9.26 3.59
CA MET A 148 9.73 9.70 3.84
C MET A 148 9.85 11.17 4.22
N GLU A 149 10.85 11.47 5.04
CA GLU A 149 11.25 12.81 5.49
C GLU A 149 10.06 13.62 6.01
N VAL A 150 9.42 13.01 7.00
CA VAL A 150 8.18 13.50 7.56
C VAL A 150 8.49 14.04 8.98
N GLU A 151 8.04 15.26 9.29
CA GLU A 151 8.25 15.95 10.58
C GLU A 151 6.90 16.32 11.23
N ASN A 152 6.66 16.03 12.51
CA ASN A 152 5.32 16.15 13.13
C ASN A 152 4.26 15.34 12.36
N VAL A 153 4.39 14.03 12.45
CA VAL A 153 3.73 13.07 11.55
C VAL A 153 3.42 11.82 12.32
N LEU A 154 2.28 11.24 11.96
CA LEU A 154 1.83 10.03 12.59
C LEU A 154 1.35 9.02 11.55
N TYR A 155 1.21 7.76 11.97
CA TYR A 155 0.51 6.68 11.24
C TYR A 155 0.96 6.50 9.81
N SER A 156 2.17 5.98 9.72
CA SER A 156 2.89 5.89 8.48
C SER A 156 3.58 4.52 8.42
N THR A 157 3.70 3.93 7.23
CA THR A 157 4.25 2.58 7.04
C THR A 157 5.31 2.60 5.95
N ARG A 158 6.42 1.87 6.14
CA ARG A 158 7.67 2.05 5.37
C ARG A 158 8.15 3.51 5.43
N VAL A 159 8.29 4.03 6.65
CA VAL A 159 8.61 5.43 6.97
C VAL A 159 10.10 5.62 7.17
N ILE A 160 10.70 6.52 6.40
CA ILE A 160 12.14 6.72 6.40
C ILE A 160 12.43 8.16 6.80
N GLY A 161 13.21 8.39 7.87
CA GLY A 161 13.48 9.77 8.33
C GLY A 161 12.28 10.42 9.01
N GLY A 162 11.61 9.71 9.92
CA GLY A 162 10.63 10.34 10.82
C GLY A 162 11.36 11.16 11.90
N LYS A 163 10.92 12.40 12.11
CA LYS A 163 11.43 13.27 13.18
C LYS A 163 10.28 13.88 13.97
N ASP A 164 10.39 13.92 15.31
CA ASP A 164 9.32 14.41 16.19
C ASP A 164 7.97 13.75 15.80
N SER A 165 8.05 12.44 15.52
CA SER A 165 7.04 11.64 14.83
C SER A 165 6.67 10.43 15.64
N MET A 166 5.49 9.87 15.39
CA MET A 166 4.89 8.86 16.25
C MET A 166 4.24 7.76 15.40
N ASP A 167 4.14 6.54 15.92
CA ASP A 167 3.35 5.46 15.32
C ASP A 167 3.79 5.07 13.88
N LEU A 168 5.07 4.79 13.71
CA LEU A 168 5.65 4.39 12.43
C LEU A 168 5.78 2.85 12.36
N PHE A 169 4.85 2.21 11.65
CA PHE A 169 4.69 0.74 11.56
C PHE A 169 5.95 -0.01 11.10
N GLY A 170 6.79 0.68 10.34
CA GLY A 170 8.09 0.15 9.99
C GLY A 170 8.84 1.09 9.10
N GLY A 171 10.15 1.09 9.25
CA GLY A 171 10.94 2.24 8.87
C GLY A 171 12.41 2.10 9.22
N PHE A 172 13.07 3.25 9.17
CA PHE A 172 14.51 3.37 9.26
C PHE A 172 14.87 4.81 9.67
N ASN A 173 15.86 4.97 10.55
CA ASN A 173 16.41 6.27 10.94
C ASN A 173 15.32 7.23 11.46
N GLN A 174 14.80 6.94 12.64
CA GLN A 174 13.80 7.77 13.32
C GLN A 174 14.41 8.42 14.56
N GLU A 175 14.16 9.71 14.75
CA GLU A 175 14.79 10.56 15.78
C GLU A 175 13.72 11.27 16.60
N MET A 176 13.86 11.24 17.95
CA MET A 176 12.84 11.79 18.86
C MET A 176 11.45 11.21 18.55
N CYS A 177 11.42 9.94 18.14
CA CYS A 177 10.21 9.27 17.70
C CYS A 177 9.70 8.31 18.76
N TYR A 178 8.38 8.25 18.86
CA TYR A 178 7.65 7.53 19.89
C TYR A 178 6.84 6.38 19.26
N GLU A 179 6.79 5.21 19.90
CA GLU A 179 6.00 4.02 19.49
C GLU A 179 6.19 3.58 18.03
N ASN A 180 7.38 3.09 17.69
CA ASN A 180 7.69 2.61 16.33
C ASN A 180 7.92 1.08 16.35
N VAL A 181 7.47 0.37 15.31
CA VAL A 181 7.33 -1.12 15.31
C VAL A 181 8.42 -1.87 14.53
N VAL A 182 9.03 -1.24 13.51
CA VAL A 182 10.18 -1.82 12.79
C VAL A 182 11.20 -0.71 12.55
N CYS A 183 12.14 -0.56 13.47
CA CYS A 183 12.92 0.65 13.76
C CYS A 183 14.41 0.36 13.66
N ASP A 184 14.86 0.12 12.43
CA ASP A 184 16.29 -0.02 12.22
C ASP A 184 16.96 1.31 12.56
N LYS A 185 18.00 1.26 13.40
CA LYS A 185 18.93 2.37 13.62
C LYS A 185 18.24 3.69 13.98
N SER A 186 17.25 3.62 14.87
CA SER A 186 16.56 4.79 15.38
C SER A 186 17.13 5.18 16.76
N ASN A 187 17.08 6.46 17.13
CA ASN A 187 17.77 7.00 18.32
C ASN A 187 16.91 8.05 19.03
N HIS A 188 17.14 8.24 20.34
CA HIS A 188 16.17 8.87 21.24
C HIS A 188 14.79 8.24 21.01
N LEU A 189 14.83 6.91 21.01
CA LEU A 189 13.67 6.05 20.89
C LEU A 189 12.99 5.97 22.24
N PHE A 190 11.91 6.71 22.34
CA PHE A 190 10.94 6.49 23.39
C PHE A 190 10.06 5.34 22.85
N PHE A 191 10.26 4.13 23.38
CA PHE A 191 9.46 2.94 23.03
C PHE A 191 9.52 2.56 21.54
N SER A 192 10.59 1.94 21.04
CA SER A 192 10.67 1.58 19.59
C SER A 192 11.55 0.37 19.25
N GLU A 193 11.29 -0.26 18.09
CA GLU A 193 11.57 -1.69 17.88
C GLU A 193 12.31 -2.10 16.57
N ARG A 194 13.64 -2.34 16.59
CA ARG A 194 14.31 -3.38 15.73
C ARG A 194 15.61 -3.88 16.35
N SER A 195 16.27 -3.01 17.11
CA SER A 195 16.42 -3.26 18.55
C SER A 195 15.06 -3.70 19.08
N MET A 196 14.78 -5.00 19.13
CA MET A 196 13.47 -5.45 19.59
C MET A 196 13.34 -5.06 21.07
N GLU A 197 12.21 -4.46 21.45
CA GLU A 197 11.83 -4.24 22.85
C GLU A 197 12.81 -3.31 23.61
N CYS A 198 12.81 -2.02 23.26
CA CYS A 198 13.88 -1.08 23.62
C CYS A 198 13.39 0.34 24.00
N PHE A 199 13.69 0.81 25.23
CA PHE A 199 13.14 2.04 25.84
C PHE A 199 14.03 2.66 26.94
N ASP A 200 14.06 4.00 27.07
CA ASP A 200 14.61 4.91 28.12
C ASP A 200 16.05 4.73 28.63
N SER A 201 16.53 3.49 28.60
CA SER A 201 17.61 3.12 27.69
C SER A 201 17.51 3.88 26.36
N MET A 202 17.95 5.13 26.39
CA MET A 202 18.68 5.70 25.27
C MET A 202 19.78 4.67 24.89
N PHE A 203 20.06 4.52 23.59
CA PHE A 203 21.12 3.61 23.08
C PHE A 203 20.83 2.10 23.24
N LEU A 204 19.89 1.59 22.45
CA LEU A 204 19.60 0.16 22.32
C LEU A 204 19.60 -0.33 20.87
N SER A 205 20.15 -1.53 20.63
CA SER A 205 20.45 -2.14 19.32
C SER A 205 20.54 -3.67 19.34
N ASP A 206 19.61 -4.39 18.69
CA ASP A 206 19.54 -5.87 18.51
C ASP A 206 19.61 -6.74 19.80
N CYS A 207 19.81 -6.10 20.94
CA CYS A 207 18.82 -6.06 22.00
C CYS A 207 17.52 -6.82 21.66
N LYS A 208 17.25 -7.82 22.50
CA LYS A 208 15.89 -8.10 22.95
C LYS A 208 15.90 -7.82 24.44
N ASN A 209 14.86 -7.19 24.95
CA ASN A 209 14.54 -7.20 26.38
C ASN A 209 15.62 -6.54 27.28
N LEU A 210 15.70 -5.20 27.23
CA LEU A 210 16.65 -4.35 27.99
C LEU A 210 16.00 -3.06 28.50
N GLY A 211 16.34 -2.63 29.71
CA GLY A 211 15.75 -1.47 30.40
C GLY A 211 16.72 -0.76 31.34
N ASN A 212 16.51 0.54 31.59
CA ASN A 212 17.44 1.45 32.31
C ASN A 212 18.89 1.36 31.83
N CYS A 213 19.02 0.94 30.58
CA CYS A 213 20.22 0.39 29.99
C CYS A 213 20.86 1.51 29.18
N LEU A 214 21.56 2.42 29.85
CA LEU A 214 22.30 3.47 29.16
C LEU A 214 23.46 2.83 28.37
N GLY A 215 23.19 2.44 27.12
CA GLY A 215 24.15 1.73 26.26
C GLY A 215 24.14 0.21 26.45
N CYS A 216 23.12 -0.48 25.93
CA CYS A 216 23.06 -1.94 25.92
C CYS A 216 22.90 -2.52 24.50
N VAL A 217 23.52 -3.68 24.25
CA VAL A 217 23.69 -4.25 22.89
C VAL A 217 23.72 -5.77 22.95
N ASN A 218 22.87 -6.46 22.17
CA ASN A 218 22.77 -7.94 22.05
C ASN A 218 22.63 -8.75 23.35
N LEU A 219 22.64 -8.08 24.50
CA LEU A 219 22.16 -8.60 25.76
C LEU A 219 20.71 -9.03 25.53
N ARG A 220 20.39 -10.21 26.07
CA ARG A 220 19.05 -10.74 26.13
C ARG A 220 18.83 -11.04 27.60
N ASN A 221 17.87 -10.34 28.22
CA ASN A 221 17.56 -10.42 29.65
C ASN A 221 18.64 -9.82 30.57
N VAL A 222 18.98 -8.53 30.41
CA VAL A 222 19.89 -7.81 31.31
C VAL A 222 19.28 -6.47 31.75
N ASN A 223 19.66 -6.03 32.95
CA ASN A 223 19.14 -4.84 33.64
C ASN A 223 20.26 -4.32 34.55
N TYR A 224 20.31 -3.00 34.77
CA TYR A 224 21.36 -2.30 35.54
C TYR A 224 20.75 -1.31 36.54
#